data_AF-A0AA86SM05-F1
#
_entry.id   AF-A0AA86SM05-F1
#
_cell.length_a   1.000
_cell.length_b   1.000
_cell.length_c   1.000
_cell.angle_alpha   90.00
_cell.angle_beta   90.00
_cell.angle_gamma   90.00
#
_symmetry.space_group_name_H-M   'P 1'
#
loop_
_entity.id
_entity.type
_entity.pdbx_description
1 polymer ?
#
loop_
_entity_poly.entity_id
_entity_poly.type
_entity_poly.pdbx_seq_one_letter_code
_entity_poly.pdbx_strand_id
1 'polypeptide(L)'
;MVLYVAQMKEWKARLLMEQSSAIKCPSLSYHLVGTKKIQQELAKPGVLKSRFLENKDDIAKLRKCLARLWSLDESSIVAKAIEKPELFAMKPQREGGGNNIYGDDVREILQKLQKSGSQEDAAYILMQRHRFQLLVLRTKVRTWFEKGIFQEAFSNELSSSSLDKFGKGRLTCSNACH
;
A
#
# COMPACT_ATOMS: atom_id res chain seq x y z
N MET A 1 -5.31 28.70 -12.76
CA MET A 1 -6.73 28.87 -12.35
C MET A 1 -7.63 27.73 -12.83
N VAL A 2 -7.55 27.32 -14.11
CA VAL A 2 -8.39 26.23 -14.67
C VAL A 2 -8.20 24.86 -13.99
N LEU A 3 -6.95 24.46 -13.70
CA LEU A 3 -6.67 23.18 -13.00
C LEU A 3 -7.25 23.11 -11.57
N TYR A 4 -7.25 24.24 -10.85
CA TYR A 4 -7.77 24.33 -9.48
C TYR A 4 -9.31 24.27 -9.46
N VAL A 5 -9.97 24.88 -10.44
CA VAL A 5 -11.43 24.82 -10.61
C VAL A 5 -11.88 23.44 -11.10
N ALA A 6 -11.06 22.80 -11.94
CA ALA A 6 -10.97 21.36 -12.19
C ALA A 6 -11.24 20.57 -10.91
N GLN A 7 -10.17 20.51 -10.11
CA GLN A 7 -10.03 19.74 -8.88
C GLN A 7 -11.21 19.91 -7.90
N MET A 8 -11.72 21.13 -7.75
CA MET A 8 -12.85 21.40 -6.85
C MET A 8 -14.16 20.75 -7.30
N LYS A 9 -14.38 20.53 -8.60
CA LYS A 9 -15.58 19.85 -9.09
C LYS A 9 -15.52 18.36 -8.81
N GLU A 10 -14.38 17.69 -9.01
CA GLU A 10 -14.28 16.26 -8.71
C GLU A 10 -14.38 16.00 -7.20
N TRP A 11 -13.81 16.88 -6.36
CA TRP A 11 -13.97 16.78 -4.91
C TRP A 11 -15.42 16.97 -4.46
N LYS A 12 -16.15 17.92 -5.05
CA LYS A 12 -17.58 18.11 -4.78
C LYS A 12 -18.41 16.88 -5.19
N ALA A 13 -18.12 16.32 -6.37
CA ALA A 13 -18.79 15.11 -6.83
C ALA A 13 -18.48 13.92 -5.91
N ARG A 14 -17.22 13.74 -5.49
CA ARG A 14 -16.82 12.68 -4.55
C ARG A 14 -17.55 12.83 -3.22
N LEU A 15 -17.58 14.04 -2.66
CA LEU A 15 -18.29 14.33 -1.40
C LEU A 15 -19.79 14.00 -1.51
N LEU A 16 -20.43 14.42 -2.61
CA LEU A 16 -21.85 14.13 -2.86
C LEU A 16 -22.12 12.61 -2.91
N MET A 17 -21.26 11.84 -3.59
CA MET A 17 -21.38 10.39 -3.65
C MET A 17 -21.21 9.73 -2.28
N GLU A 18 -20.22 10.15 -1.49
CA GLU A 18 -19.98 9.60 -0.16
C GLU A 18 -21.11 9.93 0.82
N GLN A 19 -21.70 11.13 0.73
CA GLN A 19 -22.84 11.57 1.55
C GLN A 19 -24.18 10.92 1.17
N SER A 20 -24.25 10.27 0.00
CA SER A 20 -25.47 9.59 -0.46
C SER A 20 -25.70 8.25 0.24
N SER A 21 -26.93 7.75 0.16
CA SER A 21 -27.32 6.40 0.58
C SER A 21 -26.89 5.28 -0.39
N ALA A 22 -26.21 5.62 -1.49
CA ALA A 22 -25.67 4.63 -2.40
C ALA A 22 -24.65 3.73 -1.69
N ILE A 23 -24.58 2.47 -2.10
CA ILE A 23 -23.51 1.53 -1.68
C ILE A 23 -22.26 1.87 -2.49
N LYS A 24 -21.15 2.16 -1.80
CA LYS A 24 -19.87 2.51 -2.42
C LYS A 24 -19.00 1.27 -2.61
N CYS A 25 -18.19 1.25 -3.67
CA CYS A 25 -17.23 0.17 -3.96
C CYS A 25 -15.91 0.75 -4.51
N PRO A 26 -14.91 1.06 -3.66
CA PRO A 26 -14.95 1.06 -2.20
C PRO A 26 -15.54 2.37 -1.62
N SER A 27 -15.94 2.35 -0.34
CA SER A 27 -16.20 3.58 0.44
C SER A 27 -14.91 4.36 0.71
N LEU A 28 -15.02 5.64 1.11
CA LEU A 28 -13.84 6.45 1.45
C LEU A 28 -12.96 5.83 2.54
N SER A 29 -13.56 5.20 3.56
CA SER A 29 -12.83 4.50 4.62
C SER A 29 -11.99 3.34 4.05
N TYR A 30 -12.59 2.50 3.20
CA TYR A 30 -11.89 1.40 2.52
C TYR A 30 -10.78 1.90 1.60
N HIS A 31 -11.00 3.02 0.90
CA HIS A 31 -9.95 3.65 0.10
C HIS A 31 -8.76 4.06 0.99
N LEU A 32 -9.01 4.73 2.13
CA LEU A 32 -7.95 5.16 3.04
C LEU A 32 -7.17 3.99 3.68
N VAL A 33 -7.84 2.87 3.94
CA VAL A 33 -7.19 1.64 4.43
C VAL A 33 -6.16 1.10 3.43
N GLY A 34 -6.36 1.33 2.13
CA GLY A 34 -5.42 0.94 1.06
C GLY A 34 -4.14 1.77 1.00
N THR A 35 -4.02 2.84 1.78
CA THR A 35 -2.83 3.70 1.75
C THR A 35 -1.59 3.00 2.30
N LYS A 36 -0.42 3.41 1.81
CA LYS A 36 0.87 2.86 2.24
C LYS A 36 1.14 3.12 3.72
N LYS A 37 0.66 4.26 4.24
CA LYS A 37 0.76 4.58 5.66
C LYS A 37 -0.02 3.59 6.53
N ILE A 38 -1.27 3.27 6.19
CA ILE A 38 -2.05 2.27 6.93
C ILE A 38 -1.40 0.89 6.84
N GLN A 39 -0.88 0.50 5.66
CA GLN A 39 -0.11 -0.73 5.51
C GLN A 39 1.09 -0.78 6.48
N GLN A 40 1.81 0.34 6.65
CA GLN A 40 2.94 0.46 7.58
C GLN A 40 2.50 0.40 9.05
N GLU A 41 1.41 1.06 9.42
CA GLU A 41 0.87 1.01 10.78
C GLU A 41 0.39 -0.40 11.16
N LEU A 42 -0.25 -1.12 10.22
CA LEU A 42 -0.67 -2.51 10.43
C LEU A 42 0.52 -3.49 10.58
N ALA A 43 1.69 -3.13 10.05
CA ALA A 43 2.91 -3.92 10.20
C ALA A 43 3.58 -3.76 11.58
N LYS A 44 3.21 -2.74 12.36
CA LYS A 44 3.78 -2.53 13.70
C LYS A 44 3.47 -3.69 14.65
N PRO A 45 4.41 -4.08 15.54
CA PRO A 45 4.15 -5.10 16.53
C PRO A 45 2.92 -4.77 17.40
N GLY A 46 2.05 -5.76 17.61
CA GLY A 46 0.90 -5.63 18.50
C GLY A 46 -0.36 -4.98 17.89
N VAL A 47 -0.26 -4.14 16.85
CA VAL A 47 -1.42 -3.40 16.29
C VAL A 47 -2.54 -4.33 15.80
N LEU A 48 -2.20 -5.36 15.01
CA LEU A 48 -3.19 -6.33 14.53
C LEU A 48 -3.94 -7.02 15.68
N LYS A 49 -3.19 -7.45 16.71
CA LYS A 49 -3.74 -8.17 17.87
C LYS A 49 -4.58 -7.28 18.78
N SER A 50 -4.14 -6.04 19.00
CA SER A 50 -4.77 -5.16 19.99
C SER A 50 -6.02 -4.45 19.47
N ARG A 51 -6.18 -4.35 18.14
CA ARG A 51 -7.24 -3.52 17.54
C ARG A 51 -8.15 -4.23 16.55
N PHE A 52 -7.70 -5.27 15.86
CA PHE A 52 -8.40 -5.76 14.66
C PHE A 52 -8.69 -7.26 14.65
N LEU A 53 -7.84 -8.08 15.26
CA LEU A 53 -7.93 -9.54 15.16
C LEU A 53 -7.68 -10.22 16.51
N GLU A 54 -8.50 -11.22 16.82
CA GLU A 54 -8.35 -12.07 18.01
C GLU A 54 -7.69 -13.42 17.67
N ASN A 55 -7.95 -13.95 16.47
CA ASN A 55 -7.42 -15.24 16.03
C ASN A 55 -5.91 -15.18 15.82
N LYS A 56 -5.17 -15.89 16.68
CA LYS A 56 -3.70 -15.95 16.66
C LYS A 56 -3.15 -16.54 15.35
N ASP A 57 -3.84 -17.50 14.75
CA ASP A 57 -3.37 -18.15 13.52
C ASP A 57 -3.46 -17.21 12.32
N ASP A 58 -4.53 -16.42 12.24
CA ASP A 58 -4.71 -15.45 11.16
C ASP A 58 -3.75 -14.26 11.32
N ILE A 59 -3.50 -13.83 12.56
CA ILE A 59 -2.44 -12.85 12.85
C ILE A 59 -1.07 -13.40 12.39
N ALA A 60 -0.76 -14.66 12.67
CA ALA A 60 0.51 -15.27 12.25
C ALA A 60 0.63 -15.34 10.72
N LYS A 61 -0.44 -15.75 10.02
CA LYS A 61 -0.48 -15.77 8.54
C LYS A 61 -0.30 -14.37 7.95
N LEU A 62 -1.02 -13.38 8.44
CA LEU A 62 -0.92 -12.00 7.94
C LEU A 62 0.47 -11.42 8.18
N ARG A 63 1.03 -11.59 9.38
CA ARG A 63 2.40 -11.13 9.70
C ARG A 63 3.46 -11.74 8.79
N LYS A 64 3.27 -12.99 8.34
CA LYS A 64 4.20 -13.64 7.40
C LYS A 64 4.15 -13.01 6.00
N CYS A 65 3.00 -12.47 5.60
CA CYS A 65 2.79 -11.85 4.29
C CYS A 65 3.11 -10.34 4.28
N LEU A 66 3.10 -9.68 5.43
CA LEU A 66 3.43 -8.26 5.52
C LEU A 66 4.93 -8.05 5.30
N ALA A 67 5.24 -7.15 4.37
CA ALA A 67 6.60 -6.66 4.22
C ALA A 67 7.03 -5.88 5.46
N ARG A 68 8.35 -5.78 5.65
CA ARG A 68 8.90 -4.87 6.65
C ARG A 68 8.76 -3.43 6.13
N LEU A 69 8.01 -2.65 6.89
CA LEU A 69 7.64 -1.26 6.58
C LEU A 69 8.02 -0.40 7.79
N TRP A 70 8.58 0.77 7.53
CA TRP A 70 9.06 1.70 8.55
C TRP A 70 8.64 3.11 8.21
N SER A 71 8.47 3.90 9.26
CA SER A 71 8.23 5.34 9.15
C SER A 71 9.57 6.09 9.19
N LEU A 72 9.60 7.32 8.67
CA LEU A 72 10.83 8.11 8.54
C LEU A 72 11.29 8.75 9.87
N ASP A 73 10.46 8.69 10.90
CA ASP A 73 10.81 9.03 12.29
C ASP A 73 11.77 8.01 12.94
N GLU A 74 11.86 6.79 12.40
CA GLU A 74 12.77 5.74 12.90
C GLU A 74 14.21 6.01 12.46
N SER A 75 14.92 6.89 13.18
CA SER A 75 16.27 7.35 12.79
C SER A 75 17.29 6.23 12.54
N SER A 76 17.17 5.12 13.27
CA SER A 76 18.05 3.95 13.09
C SER A 76 17.85 3.24 11.75
N ILE A 77 16.62 3.24 11.21
CA ILE A 77 16.30 2.67 9.91
C ILE A 77 16.66 3.65 8.80
N VAL A 78 16.41 4.95 9.00
CA VAL A 78 16.83 6.00 8.06
C VAL A 78 18.34 5.98 7.84
N ALA A 79 19.13 5.88 8.92
CA ALA A 79 20.59 5.76 8.82
C ALA A 79 21.01 4.54 7.99
N LYS A 80 20.37 3.38 8.19
CA LYS A 80 20.61 2.17 7.39
C LYS A 80 20.20 2.33 5.93
N ALA A 81 19.10 3.03 5.66
CA ALA A 81 18.64 3.30 4.31
C ALA A 81 19.54 4.29 3.56
N ILE A 82 20.17 5.23 4.27
CA ILE A 82 21.22 6.09 3.71
C ILE A 82 22.50 5.29 3.44
N GLU A 83 22.92 4.42 4.37
CA GLU A 83 24.12 3.59 4.19
C GLU A 83 23.98 2.62 3.00
N LYS A 84 22.85 1.89 2.96
CA LYS A 84 22.56 0.79 2.03
C LYS A 84 21.21 0.98 1.31
N PRO A 85 21.07 2.00 0.46
CA PRO A 85 19.80 2.33 -0.19
C PRO A 85 19.26 1.23 -1.10
N GLU A 86 20.12 0.35 -1.61
CA GLU A 86 19.74 -0.78 -2.45
C GLU A 86 18.86 -1.82 -1.74
N LEU A 87 18.83 -1.80 -0.40
CA LEU A 87 17.99 -2.68 0.42
C LEU A 87 16.59 -2.11 0.67
N PHE A 88 16.33 -0.87 0.26
CA PHE A 88 15.09 -0.16 0.56
C PHE A 88 14.40 0.34 -0.71
N ALA A 89 13.10 0.55 -0.58
CA ALA A 89 12.27 1.30 -1.51
C ALA A 89 11.52 2.34 -0.71
N MET A 90 11.57 3.59 -1.15
CA MET A 90 10.82 4.69 -0.54
C MET A 90 9.54 4.92 -1.34
N LYS A 91 8.39 4.93 -0.67
CA LYS A 91 7.08 4.99 -1.33
C LYS A 91 6.29 6.20 -0.84
N PRO A 92 5.89 7.12 -1.73
CA PRO A 92 4.95 8.18 -1.37
C PRO A 92 3.52 7.63 -1.22
N GLN A 93 2.65 8.40 -0.59
CA GLN A 93 1.21 8.09 -0.45
C GLN A 93 0.42 8.28 -1.77
N ARG A 94 0.94 7.73 -2.88
CA ARG A 94 0.29 7.75 -4.19
C ARG A 94 0.01 6.34 -4.70
N GLU A 95 -1.14 6.21 -5.36
CA GLU A 95 -1.52 5.03 -6.13
C GLU A 95 -0.94 5.08 -7.55
N GLY A 96 -0.88 3.93 -8.22
CA GLY A 96 -0.22 3.77 -9.52
C GLY A 96 1.29 3.52 -9.39
N GLY A 97 1.78 2.44 -10.00
CA GLY A 97 3.09 1.84 -9.77
C GLY A 97 4.34 2.64 -10.19
N GLY A 98 4.23 3.93 -10.49
CA GLY A 98 5.33 4.77 -11.02
C GLY A 98 5.97 5.75 -10.03
N ASN A 99 5.58 5.75 -8.75
CA ASN A 99 6.00 6.77 -7.79
C ASN A 99 7.05 6.30 -6.77
N ASN A 100 7.51 5.05 -6.86
CA ASN A 100 8.48 4.51 -5.90
C ASN A 100 9.89 5.00 -6.22
N ILE A 101 10.66 5.31 -5.19
CA ILE A 101 12.05 5.78 -5.24
C ILE A 101 12.97 4.64 -4.81
N TYR A 102 14.12 4.47 -5.50
CA TYR A 102 15.06 3.37 -5.27
C TYR A 102 16.51 3.83 -5.37
N GLY A 103 17.42 3.07 -4.76
CA GLY A 103 18.87 3.29 -4.94
C GLY A 103 19.29 4.68 -4.44
N ASP A 104 20.24 5.31 -5.12
CA ASP A 104 20.85 6.56 -4.65
C ASP A 104 19.83 7.70 -4.45
N ASP A 105 18.73 7.71 -5.21
CA ASP A 105 17.64 8.67 -5.01
C ASP A 105 17.03 8.57 -3.59
N VAL A 106 16.96 7.37 -3.01
CA VAL A 106 16.52 7.19 -1.61
C VAL A 106 17.48 7.91 -0.67
N ARG A 107 18.79 7.71 -0.86
CA ARG A 107 19.83 8.34 -0.02
C ARG A 107 19.73 9.86 -0.13
N GLU A 108 19.66 10.40 -1.35
CA GLU A 108 19.60 11.84 -1.58
C GLU A 108 18.37 12.48 -0.95
N ILE A 109 17.19 11.87 -1.12
CA ILE A 109 15.94 12.40 -0.56
C ILE A 109 15.95 12.34 0.96
N LEU A 110 16.41 11.23 1.56
CA LEU A 110 16.51 11.12 3.03
C LEU A 110 17.48 12.18 3.60
N GLN A 111 18.64 12.39 2.96
CA GLN A 111 19.59 13.42 3.38
C GLN A 111 19.02 14.84 3.23
N LYS A 112 18.22 15.10 2.20
CA LYS A 112 17.51 16.39 2.02
C LYS A 112 16.48 16.61 3.14
N LEU A 113 15.65 15.60 3.42
CA LEU A 113 14.63 15.65 4.48
C LEU A 113 15.24 15.86 5.87
N GLN A 114 16.39 15.24 6.16
CA GLN A 114 17.12 15.47 7.41
C GLN A 114 17.62 16.91 7.58
N LYS A 115 17.92 17.61 6.49
CA LYS A 115 18.41 18.99 6.50
C LYS A 115 17.28 20.01 6.55
N SER A 116 16.13 19.73 5.94
CA SER A 116 15.01 20.68 5.86
C SER A 116 14.27 20.83 7.19
N GLY A 117 14.28 19.81 8.05
CA GLY A 117 13.50 19.81 9.31
C GLY A 117 12.00 19.96 9.09
N SER A 118 11.52 19.73 7.85
CA SER A 118 10.13 19.87 7.43
C SER A 118 9.32 18.62 7.76
N GLN A 119 7.99 18.76 7.91
CA GLN A 119 7.04 17.64 8.04
C GLN A 119 6.79 16.86 6.72
N GLU A 120 7.67 17.02 5.74
CA GLU A 120 7.54 16.35 4.43
C GLU A 120 7.89 14.86 4.49
N ASP A 121 8.55 14.44 5.57
CA ASP A 121 8.84 13.06 5.92
C ASP A 121 7.57 12.21 6.07
N ALA A 122 6.46 12.79 6.56
CA ALA A 122 5.17 12.12 6.68
C ALA A 122 4.56 11.66 5.33
N ALA A 123 5.01 12.23 4.22
CA ALA A 123 4.53 11.87 2.88
C ALA A 123 5.05 10.51 2.39
N TYR A 124 6.03 9.92 3.08
CA TYR A 124 6.73 8.72 2.63
C TYR A 124 6.77 7.61 3.69
N ILE A 125 6.96 6.39 3.22
CA ILE A 125 7.34 5.25 4.04
C ILE A 125 8.56 4.54 3.43
N LEU A 126 9.34 3.87 4.28
CA LEU A 126 10.39 2.95 3.85
C LEU A 126 9.84 1.53 3.83
N MET A 127 10.14 0.79 2.78
CA MET A 127 9.83 -0.63 2.64
C MET A 127 11.09 -1.40 2.33
N GLN A 128 11.24 -2.59 2.91
CA GLN A 128 12.31 -3.50 2.52
C GLN A 128 12.16 -3.91 1.05
N ARG A 129 13.24 -3.76 0.28
CA ARG A 129 13.28 -4.21 -1.11
C ARG A 129 13.41 -5.73 -1.15
N HIS A 130 12.47 -6.38 -1.80
CA HIS A 130 12.48 -7.83 -2.00
C HIS A 130 13.26 -8.15 -3.28
N ARG A 131 14.17 -9.11 -3.22
CA ARG A 131 14.84 -9.65 -4.40
C ARG A 131 14.05 -10.86 -4.88
N PHE A 132 13.32 -10.68 -5.99
CA PHE A 132 12.58 -11.76 -6.61
C PHE A 132 13.48 -12.60 -7.50
N GLN A 133 13.20 -13.89 -7.57
CA GLN A 133 13.86 -14.79 -8.50
C GLN A 133 13.51 -14.37 -9.92
N LEU A 134 14.54 -14.09 -10.71
CA LEU A 134 14.38 -13.76 -12.13
C LEU A 134 14.12 -15.05 -12.91
N LEU A 135 13.07 -15.04 -13.69
CA LEU A 135 12.74 -16.09 -14.64
C LEU A 135 13.14 -15.62 -16.04
N VAL A 136 13.77 -16.51 -16.81
CA VAL A 136 14.08 -16.27 -18.22
C VAL A 136 12.94 -16.82 -19.04
N LEU A 137 12.18 -15.94 -19.68
CA LEU A 137 11.21 -16.34 -20.70
C LEU A 137 11.93 -16.42 -22.06
N ARG A 138 11.29 -17.13 -23.00
CA ARG A 138 11.74 -17.54 -24.34
C ARG A 138 12.61 -16.55 -25.16
N THR A 139 12.72 -15.29 -24.78
CA THR A 139 13.44 -14.18 -25.42
C THR A 139 14.72 -13.71 -24.69
N LYS A 140 15.31 -14.47 -23.76
CA LYS A 140 16.50 -14.08 -22.95
C LYS A 140 16.30 -12.85 -22.05
N VAL A 141 15.09 -12.31 -21.94
CA VAL A 141 14.76 -11.25 -20.99
C VAL A 141 14.58 -11.86 -19.61
N ARG A 142 15.32 -11.34 -18.62
CA ARG A 142 15.14 -11.69 -17.21
C ARG A 142 13.99 -10.86 -16.65
N THR A 143 12.94 -11.51 -16.19
CA THR A 143 11.75 -10.85 -15.64
C THR A 143 11.38 -11.42 -14.27
N TRP A 144 10.58 -10.68 -13.50
CA TRP A 144 9.92 -11.15 -12.28
C TRP A 144 8.42 -10.95 -12.40
N PHE A 145 7.66 -11.66 -11.55
CA PHE A 145 6.21 -11.60 -11.55
C PHE A 145 5.70 -11.16 -10.17
N GLU A 146 4.66 -10.34 -10.19
CA GLU A 146 3.86 -10.02 -9.01
C GLU A 146 2.51 -10.71 -9.13
N LYS A 147 2.13 -11.51 -8.12
CA LYS A 147 0.87 -12.25 -8.12
C LYS A 147 -0.22 -11.44 -7.43
N GLY A 148 -1.22 -11.00 -8.19
CA GLY A 148 -2.46 -10.46 -7.64
C GLY A 148 -3.41 -11.57 -7.16
N ILE A 149 -4.06 -11.36 -6.01
CA ILE A 149 -5.14 -12.21 -5.49
C ILE A 149 -6.34 -11.29 -5.30
N PHE A 150 -7.45 -11.57 -5.99
CA PHE A 150 -8.68 -10.78 -5.93
C PHE A 150 -9.70 -11.45 -5.02
N GLN A 151 -10.41 -10.64 -4.24
CA GLN A 151 -11.51 -11.07 -3.39
C GLN A 151 -12.57 -9.97 -3.35
N GLU A 152 -13.83 -10.39 -3.30
CA GLU A 152 -14.99 -9.53 -3.08
C GLU A 152 -15.48 -9.72 -1.65
N ALA A 153 -15.89 -8.63 -1.00
CA ALA A 153 -16.44 -8.66 0.35
C ALA A 153 -17.62 -7.68 0.44
N PHE A 154 -18.70 -8.12 1.08
CA PHE A 154 -19.88 -7.31 1.35
C PHE A 154 -20.14 -7.27 2.86
N SER A 155 -20.05 -6.08 3.44
CA SER A 155 -20.17 -5.87 4.89
C SER A 155 -21.16 -4.76 5.18
N ASN A 156 -21.92 -4.93 6.27
CA ASN A 156 -22.73 -3.84 6.81
C ASN A 156 -21.91 -3.05 7.83
N GLU A 157 -21.57 -1.80 7.50
CA GLU A 157 -20.77 -0.92 8.39
C GLU A 157 -21.47 -0.64 9.73
N LEU A 158 -22.81 -0.71 9.80
CA LEU A 158 -23.59 -0.39 11.02
C LEU A 158 -23.60 -1.51 12.06
N SER A 159 -23.47 -2.77 11.62
CA SER A 159 -23.57 -3.94 12.51
C SER A 159 -22.23 -4.68 12.67
N SER A 160 -21.16 -4.19 12.04
CA SER A 160 -19.86 -4.88 11.93
C SER A 160 -19.96 -6.35 11.46
N SER A 161 -21.09 -6.72 10.84
CA SER A 161 -21.36 -8.08 10.39
C SER A 161 -21.01 -8.20 8.90
N SER A 162 -20.07 -9.07 8.58
CA SER A 162 -19.77 -9.46 7.20
C SER A 162 -20.79 -10.49 6.73
N LEU A 163 -21.38 -10.26 5.56
CA LEU A 163 -22.13 -11.29 4.85
C LEU A 163 -21.12 -12.10 4.03
N ASP A 164 -20.52 -13.12 4.65
CA ASP A 164 -19.68 -14.08 3.95
C ASP A 164 -20.56 -14.97 3.08
N LYS A 165 -20.84 -14.51 1.87
CA LYS A 165 -21.21 -15.38 0.75
C LYS A 165 -20.08 -15.27 -0.26
N PHE A 166 -19.25 -16.29 -0.37
CA PHE A 166 -19.06 -17.06 -1.61
C PHE A 166 -17.83 -17.97 -1.54
N GLY A 167 -18.04 -19.21 -2.02
CA GLY A 167 -17.02 -20.22 -2.16
C GLY A 167 -15.90 -19.82 -3.13
N LYS A 168 -14.82 -20.60 -3.07
CA LYS A 168 -13.59 -20.48 -3.86
C LYS A 168 -13.86 -20.44 -5.38
N GLY A 169 -14.23 -19.29 -5.91
CA GLY A 169 -14.30 -19.00 -7.34
C GLY A 169 -12.90 -18.64 -7.85
N ARG A 170 -12.19 -19.60 -8.43
CA ARG A 170 -10.92 -19.37 -9.11
C ARG A 170 -11.21 -18.69 -10.46
N LEU A 171 -11.19 -17.37 -10.51
CA LEU A 171 -11.15 -16.64 -11.78
C LEU A 171 -9.74 -16.75 -12.37
N THR A 172 -9.54 -17.75 -13.23
CA THR A 172 -8.39 -17.77 -14.14
C THR A 172 -8.65 -16.74 -15.24
N CYS A 173 -7.95 -15.61 -15.21
CA CYS A 173 -7.92 -14.70 -16.34
C CYS A 173 -7.00 -15.31 -17.40
N SER A 174 -7.58 -16.13 -18.28
CA SER A 174 -6.97 -16.56 -19.53
C SER A 174 -7.44 -15.57 -20.59
N ASN A 175 -6.72 -14.48 -20.79
CA ASN A 175 -6.83 -13.72 -22.03
C ASN A 175 -5.58 -13.98 -22.84
N ALA A 176 -5.75 -14.94 -23.76
CA ALA A 176 -4.98 -15.03 -24.97
C ALA A 176 -5.12 -13.70 -25.73
N CYS A 177 -4.00 -13.04 -25.99
CA CYS A 177 -3.94 -12.07 -27.08
C CYS A 177 -3.89 -12.86 -28.39
N HIS A 178 -4.92 -12.65 -29.23
CA HIS A 178 -4.80 -12.71 -30.68
C HIS A 178 -5.08 -11.31 -31.21
#